data_AF-A0A7M7K9M5-F1
#
_entry.id   AF-A0A7M7K9M5-F1
#
_cell.length_a   1.000
_cell.length_b   1.000
_cell.length_c   1.000
_cell.angle_alpha   90.00
_cell.angle_beta   90.00
_cell.angle_gamma   90.00
#
_symmetry.space_group_name_H-M   'P 1'
#
loop_
_entity.id
_entity.type
_entity.pdbx_description
1 polymer ?
#
loop_
_entity_poly.entity_id
_entity_poly.type
_entity_poly.pdbx_seq_one_letter_code
_entity_poly.pdbx_strand_id
1 'polypeptide(L)'
;MDFSGGPRVYRLSARTMSDCTDAGEVNPHKKYYREPMHRIFVNRSLHLDKIKFFGFDMDYTLAQYKSPEYEAVQFNMLVDQLLKIGYPKELKQFQFDPNFAIRGLWFDTIYGNLLKVDPYGNILVCCHGFKFLKTSEIYELYPNKFIKLEESRVFVLNTMFNLPETYLLACLVSYFTTTSGYTSTKTGVNMGNLFMSFKTIFRDLRCAMDMMHDSFQPTPKDPCCERWKRPRWNILKNETVDNLEKYVERDERLPLLLDRMRAHGKTVFLLTNSDFAYTERIMTFLFDFPSCKKNWKTYFDYIVVDARKPLFFGEGTILRQVNTETGGLRIGKHVGPLQPGQVYSGGSCDVFNEFLGAKGKDVLYVGDHIFGDILKSKKTRGWRTFLLIPELVNELNVSMTEWPLFEKLQEYDVQLANVYRNLDSSSTENPDITSIQDRIRETSHNLDMCYGIFGSLFRSGSRQTFFANQICRFADIYGYTFLNLLYYPFTYMFRSPAMLMPHESTVDHDDSHSDVSILPSNYGTNNRKASVVNNSGSKVPETPTQVTHHHDMDDDDEENGRQ
;
A
#
# COMPACT_ATOMS: atom_id res chain seq x y z
N MET A 1 25.73 -14.90 -9.92
CA MET A 1 26.52 -15.09 -8.68
C MET A 1 25.64 -15.91 -7.75
N ASP A 2 26.08 -17.10 -7.36
CA ASP A 2 25.31 -18.03 -6.52
C ASP A 2 25.02 -17.42 -5.13
N PHE A 3 23.75 -17.31 -4.78
CA PHE A 3 23.28 -16.98 -3.43
C PHE A 3 22.65 -18.22 -2.77
N SER A 4 23.48 -19.23 -2.50
CA SER A 4 23.13 -20.34 -1.60
C SER A 4 23.94 -20.19 -0.32
N GLY A 5 23.42 -19.44 0.65
CA GLY A 5 24.01 -19.33 1.99
C GLY A 5 22.94 -18.90 2.98
N GLY A 6 22.70 -19.73 4.00
CA GLY A 6 21.74 -19.46 5.08
C GLY A 6 22.00 -18.14 5.83
N PRO A 7 21.13 -17.77 6.80
CA PRO A 7 21.14 -16.44 7.39
C PRO A 7 22.49 -16.15 8.06
N ARG A 8 23.33 -15.38 7.38
CA ARG A 8 24.54 -14.81 7.97
C ARG A 8 24.10 -13.81 9.02
N VAL A 9 24.57 -14.02 10.25
CA VAL A 9 24.47 -13.06 11.35
C VAL A 9 25.08 -11.75 10.87
N TYR A 10 24.23 -10.73 10.65
CA TYR A 10 24.64 -9.47 10.06
C TYR A 10 25.37 -8.60 11.09
N ARG A 11 26.51 -8.05 10.68
CA ARG A 11 27.21 -6.99 11.40
C ARG A 11 26.29 -5.75 11.47
N LEU A 12 26.01 -5.33 12.70
CA LEU A 12 25.32 -4.11 13.06
C LEU A 12 25.95 -2.90 12.35
N SER A 13 25.13 -2.10 11.67
CA SER A 13 25.58 -0.78 11.20
C SER A 13 25.81 0.13 12.42
N ALA A 14 26.87 0.94 12.38
CA ALA A 14 27.30 1.82 13.47
C ALA A 14 26.28 2.93 13.86
N ARG A 15 25.07 2.96 13.26
CA ARG A 15 23.99 3.87 13.66
C ARG A 15 22.99 3.26 14.63
N THR A 16 23.05 1.96 14.90
CA THR A 16 22.33 1.31 16.01
C THR A 16 23.20 1.01 17.21
N MET A 17 24.53 1.15 17.10
CA MET A 17 25.47 1.14 18.24
C MET A 17 26.47 2.29 18.10
N SER A 18 26.09 3.46 18.56
CA SER A 18 27.03 4.26 19.38
C SER A 18 26.55 4.10 20.82
N ASP A 19 26.48 2.85 21.23
CA ASP A 19 25.99 2.41 22.53
C ASP A 19 27.12 2.57 23.53
N CYS A 20 26.84 3.32 24.60
CA CYS A 20 27.72 3.57 25.73
C CYS A 20 28.99 4.38 25.37
N THR A 21 29.03 5.65 25.78
CA THR A 21 30.26 6.12 26.43
C THR A 21 30.51 5.23 27.65
N ASP A 22 31.76 5.07 28.10
CA ASP A 22 32.21 4.21 29.21
C ASP A 22 31.48 4.39 30.58
N ALA A 23 30.42 5.19 30.63
CA ALA A 23 29.43 5.26 31.68
C ALA A 23 28.04 5.23 31.03
N GLY A 24 27.23 4.21 31.34
CA GLY A 24 25.90 3.93 30.75
C GLY A 24 24.82 5.02 30.95
N GLU A 25 25.03 6.22 30.45
CA GLU A 25 24.03 7.28 30.35
C GLU A 25 23.37 7.27 28.97
N VAL A 26 22.06 6.99 28.93
CA VAL A 26 21.21 7.17 27.75
C VAL A 26 21.03 8.67 27.53
N ASN A 27 21.48 9.20 26.38
CA ASN A 27 21.28 10.60 26.03
C ASN A 27 19.76 10.94 26.05
N PRO A 28 19.29 11.82 26.96
CA PRO A 28 17.85 12.09 27.16
C PRO A 28 17.19 12.79 25.96
N HIS A 29 17.97 13.31 25.01
CA HIS A 29 17.46 14.02 23.83
C HIS A 29 17.34 13.14 22.58
N LYS A 30 17.72 11.85 22.63
CA LYS A 30 17.69 10.97 21.47
C LYS A 30 16.50 10.01 21.54
N LYS A 31 15.61 10.08 20.54
CA LYS A 31 14.40 9.24 20.45
C LYS A 31 14.79 7.75 20.33
N TYR A 32 14.30 6.93 21.25
CA TYR A 32 14.51 5.48 21.23
C TYR A 32 13.73 4.81 20.09
N TYR A 33 14.40 3.91 19.37
CA TYR A 33 13.80 3.11 18.33
C TYR A 33 14.21 1.64 18.47
N ARG A 34 13.26 0.74 18.25
CA ARG A 34 13.53 -0.71 18.13
C ARG A 34 14.31 -0.99 16.84
N GLU A 35 14.96 -2.15 16.79
CA GLU A 35 15.60 -2.66 15.59
C GLU A 35 14.66 -2.55 14.38
N PRO A 36 15.15 -2.13 13.19
CA PRO A 36 14.30 -1.91 12.02
C PRO A 36 13.40 -3.11 11.67
N MET A 37 13.90 -4.34 11.86
CA MET A 37 13.13 -5.55 11.59
C MET A 37 12.03 -5.81 12.64
N HIS A 38 12.16 -5.32 13.86
CA HIS A 38 11.11 -5.43 14.89
C HIS A 38 10.22 -4.18 14.97
N ARG A 39 10.39 -3.25 14.03
CA ARG A 39 9.77 -1.94 14.09
C ARG A 39 8.45 -1.89 13.32
N ILE A 40 7.52 -1.15 13.90
CA ILE A 40 6.33 -0.63 13.22
C ILE A 40 6.60 0.86 12.94
N PHE A 41 6.46 1.25 11.69
CA PHE A 41 6.64 2.62 11.22
C PHE A 41 5.32 3.37 11.30
N VAL A 42 5.39 4.68 11.57
CA VAL A 42 4.23 5.48 12.01
C VAL A 42 4.11 6.72 11.13
N ASN A 43 3.02 6.81 10.36
CA ASN A 43 2.66 8.00 9.62
C ASN A 43 1.73 8.92 10.43
N ARG A 44 0.84 8.34 11.24
CA ARG A 44 -0.09 9.06 12.13
C ARG A 44 -0.07 8.46 13.52
N SER A 45 -0.07 9.31 14.54
CA SER A 45 -0.06 8.86 15.93
C SER A 45 -1.25 7.95 16.24
N LEU A 46 -1.00 6.86 16.96
CA LEU A 46 -1.99 5.83 17.24
C LEU A 46 -1.76 5.31 18.66
N HIS A 47 -2.81 5.36 19.49
CA HIS A 47 -2.75 4.80 20.83
C HIS A 47 -3.38 3.40 20.84
N LEU A 48 -2.58 2.36 21.08
CA LEU A 48 -3.07 0.98 21.05
C LEU A 48 -4.10 0.70 22.14
N ASP A 49 -4.07 1.44 23.24
CA ASP A 49 -5.01 1.25 24.34
C ASP A 49 -6.46 1.53 23.92
N LYS A 50 -6.63 2.57 23.09
CA LYS A 50 -7.94 2.98 22.54
C LYS A 50 -8.47 2.04 21.45
N ILE A 51 -7.62 1.19 20.87
CA ILE A 51 -8.06 0.17 19.92
C ILE A 51 -8.77 -0.94 20.70
N LYS A 52 -10.04 -1.18 20.37
CA LYS A 52 -10.86 -2.25 20.95
C LYS A 52 -10.94 -3.44 20.02
N PHE A 53 -10.94 -3.19 18.71
CA PHE A 53 -11.13 -4.21 17.68
C PHE A 53 -9.90 -4.32 16.78
N PHE A 54 -9.35 -5.52 16.65
CA PHE A 54 -8.28 -5.85 15.72
C PHE A 54 -8.85 -6.72 14.60
N GLY A 55 -8.85 -6.19 13.38
CA GLY A 55 -9.31 -6.90 12.21
C GLY A 55 -8.17 -7.31 11.31
N PHE A 56 -8.22 -8.51 10.74
CA PHE A 56 -7.19 -9.04 9.86
C PHE A 56 -7.77 -9.46 8.51
N ASP A 57 -7.07 -9.15 7.43
CA ASP A 57 -7.16 -9.96 6.20
C ASP A 57 -6.39 -11.27 6.35
N MET A 58 -6.62 -12.22 5.45
CA MET A 58 -5.94 -13.52 5.44
C MET A 58 -4.76 -13.52 4.46
N ASP A 59 -5.04 -13.47 3.15
CA ASP A 59 -4.05 -13.66 2.09
C ASP A 59 -3.02 -12.51 2.09
N TYR A 60 -1.72 -12.82 2.02
CA TYR A 60 -0.61 -11.86 2.18
C TYR A 60 -0.64 -11.00 3.47
N THR A 61 -1.48 -11.37 4.44
CA THR A 61 -1.58 -10.73 5.75
C THR A 61 -1.24 -11.72 6.86
N LEU A 62 -2.18 -12.60 7.21
CA LEU A 62 -1.93 -13.73 8.12
C LEU A 62 -1.17 -14.84 7.39
N ALA A 63 -1.58 -15.15 6.15
CA ALA A 63 -0.96 -16.14 5.28
C ALA A 63 0.02 -15.46 4.33
N GLN A 64 1.29 -15.37 4.73
CA GLN A 64 2.34 -14.91 3.83
C GLN A 64 2.73 -16.04 2.88
N TYR A 65 2.74 -15.77 1.58
CA TYR A 65 3.15 -16.77 0.59
C TYR A 65 4.65 -16.68 0.30
N LYS A 66 5.28 -17.82 0.05
CA LYS A 66 6.72 -17.95 -0.20
C LYS A 66 7.09 -17.41 -1.57
N SER A 67 8.07 -16.52 -1.59
CA SER A 67 8.63 -15.93 -2.80
C SER A 67 10.01 -16.52 -3.08
N PRO A 68 10.35 -16.90 -4.32
CA PRO A 68 9.58 -16.67 -5.56
C PRO A 68 8.66 -17.84 -5.99
N GLU A 69 8.57 -18.91 -5.19
CA GLU A 69 7.90 -20.15 -5.59
C GLU A 69 6.41 -19.94 -5.91
N TYR A 70 5.72 -19.12 -5.13
CA TYR A 70 4.29 -18.90 -5.30
C TYR A 70 3.98 -18.02 -6.51
N GLU A 71 4.80 -17.01 -6.79
CA GLU A 71 4.70 -16.19 -7.99
C GLU A 71 5.03 -17.02 -9.24
N ALA A 72 6.04 -17.89 -9.18
CA ALA A 72 6.45 -18.73 -10.29
C ALA A 72 5.35 -19.74 -10.70
N VAL A 73 4.66 -20.37 -9.73
CA VAL A 73 3.56 -21.29 -10.07
C VAL A 73 2.38 -20.54 -10.68
N GLN A 74 2.04 -19.36 -10.16
CA GLN A 74 1.01 -18.49 -10.74
C GLN A 74 1.35 -18.09 -12.17
N PHE A 75 2.60 -17.67 -12.42
CA PHE A 75 3.08 -17.32 -13.75
C PHE A 75 2.90 -18.48 -14.75
N ASN A 76 3.33 -19.69 -14.37
CA ASN A 76 3.21 -20.88 -15.22
C ASN A 76 1.75 -21.22 -15.53
N MET A 77 0.87 -21.11 -14.54
CA MET A 77 -0.57 -21.32 -14.71
C MET A 77 -1.19 -20.27 -15.63
N LEU A 78 -0.80 -19.00 -15.52
CA LEU A 78 -1.26 -17.92 -16.40
C LEU A 78 -0.86 -18.20 -17.85
N VAL A 79 0.39 -18.58 -18.09
CA VAL A 79 0.86 -19.01 -19.41
C VAL A 79 -0.01 -20.15 -19.94
N ASP A 80 -0.28 -21.17 -19.13
CA ASP A 80 -1.13 -22.29 -19.53
C ASP A 80 -2.58 -21.88 -19.86
N GLN A 81 -3.14 -20.88 -19.18
CA GLN A 81 -4.46 -20.34 -19.54
C GLN A 81 -4.44 -19.58 -20.87
N LEU A 82 -3.41 -18.77 -21.13
CA LEU A 82 -3.27 -18.07 -22.41
C LEU A 82 -3.10 -19.04 -23.57
N LEU A 83 -2.32 -20.13 -23.39
CA LEU A 83 -2.17 -21.17 -24.41
C LEU A 83 -3.50 -21.83 -24.79
N LYS A 84 -4.40 -22.04 -23.81
CA LYS A 84 -5.73 -22.64 -24.05
C LYS A 84 -6.62 -21.78 -24.95
N ILE A 85 -6.42 -20.47 -24.99
CA ILE A 85 -7.16 -19.55 -25.88
C ILE A 85 -6.48 -19.26 -27.20
N GLY A 86 -5.37 -19.93 -27.48
CA GLY A 86 -4.70 -19.86 -28.77
C GLY A 86 -3.58 -18.83 -28.84
N TYR A 87 -3.04 -18.38 -27.69
CA TYR A 87 -1.75 -17.70 -27.72
C TYR A 87 -0.65 -18.67 -28.22
N PRO A 88 0.44 -18.16 -28.81
CA PRO A 88 1.50 -18.98 -29.41
C PRO A 88 2.13 -19.98 -28.43
N LYS A 89 2.49 -21.18 -28.92
CA LYS A 89 3.00 -22.28 -28.07
C LYS A 89 4.37 -21.96 -27.47
N GLU A 90 5.11 -21.05 -28.09
CA GLU A 90 6.42 -20.55 -27.68
C GLU A 90 6.38 -19.92 -26.29
N LEU A 91 5.22 -19.40 -25.86
CA LEU A 91 5.04 -18.82 -24.52
C LEU A 91 5.35 -19.83 -23.41
N LYS A 92 5.24 -21.13 -23.67
CA LYS A 92 5.57 -22.19 -22.70
C LYS A 92 7.05 -22.18 -22.29
N GLN A 93 7.92 -21.54 -23.06
CA GLN A 93 9.34 -21.40 -22.77
C GLN A 93 9.64 -20.26 -21.78
N PHE A 94 8.67 -19.38 -21.50
CA PHE A 94 8.90 -18.29 -20.56
C PHE A 94 9.10 -18.83 -19.14
N GLN A 95 10.02 -18.19 -18.43
CA GLN A 95 10.31 -18.49 -17.03
C GLN A 95 10.15 -17.22 -16.21
N PHE A 96 9.50 -17.34 -15.06
CA PHE A 96 9.30 -16.23 -14.13
C PHE A 96 10.64 -15.71 -13.61
N ASP A 97 10.87 -14.40 -13.73
CA ASP A 97 12.02 -13.71 -13.13
C ASP A 97 11.54 -12.83 -11.97
N PRO A 98 11.86 -13.20 -10.71
CA PRO A 98 11.44 -12.42 -9.54
C PRO A 98 12.13 -11.05 -9.44
N ASN A 99 13.21 -10.80 -10.19
CA ASN A 99 13.95 -9.55 -10.12
C ASN A 99 13.40 -8.45 -11.05
N PHE A 100 12.42 -8.79 -11.90
CA PHE A 100 11.86 -7.86 -12.85
C PHE A 100 10.74 -7.00 -12.26
N ALA A 101 9.67 -7.63 -11.74
CA ALA A 101 8.45 -6.91 -11.37
C ALA A 101 8.53 -6.30 -9.97
N ILE A 102 8.00 -5.08 -9.82
CA ILE A 102 7.75 -4.46 -8.52
C ILE A 102 6.26 -4.10 -8.40
N ARG A 103 5.77 -4.02 -7.16
CA ARG A 103 4.41 -3.58 -6.86
C ARG A 103 4.22 -2.09 -7.15
N GLY A 104 3.00 -1.69 -7.46
CA GLY A 104 2.61 -0.30 -7.69
C GLY A 104 2.91 0.24 -9.09
N LEU A 105 3.40 -0.59 -10.02
CA LEU A 105 3.54 -0.20 -11.43
C LEU A 105 2.17 0.03 -12.07
N TRP A 106 2.13 0.94 -13.03
CA TRP A 106 0.95 1.26 -13.83
C TRP A 106 1.12 0.64 -15.20
N PHE A 107 0.13 -0.12 -15.66
CA PHE A 107 0.08 -0.60 -17.03
C PHE A 107 -0.79 0.33 -17.88
N ASP A 108 -0.18 0.99 -18.88
CA ASP A 108 -0.91 1.77 -19.88
C ASP A 108 -1.42 0.84 -20.99
N THR A 109 -2.72 0.56 -20.98
CA THR A 109 -3.36 -0.33 -21.96
C THR A 109 -3.37 0.22 -23.38
N ILE A 110 -3.15 1.53 -23.57
CA ILE A 110 -3.08 2.11 -24.92
C ILE A 110 -1.73 1.79 -25.57
N TYR A 111 -0.63 2.06 -24.87
CA TYR A 111 0.72 1.93 -25.44
C TYR A 111 1.49 0.68 -25.00
N GLY A 112 0.92 -0.16 -24.12
CA GLY A 112 1.55 -1.40 -23.66
C GLY A 112 2.78 -1.18 -22.79
N ASN A 113 2.80 -0.08 -22.04
CA ASN A 113 3.96 0.32 -21.23
C ASN A 113 3.71 0.05 -19.74
N LEU A 114 4.73 -0.48 -19.06
CA LEU A 114 4.83 -0.44 -17.61
C LEU A 114 5.44 0.88 -17.17
N LEU A 115 4.74 1.60 -16.31
CA LEU A 115 5.08 2.93 -15.86
C LEU A 115 5.27 2.92 -14.34
N LYS A 116 6.42 3.40 -13.89
CA LYS A 116 6.61 3.82 -12.50
C LYS A 116 6.31 5.31 -12.46
N VAL A 117 5.38 5.72 -11.62
CA VAL A 117 4.90 7.12 -11.57
C VAL A 117 4.98 7.69 -10.17
N ASP A 118 5.05 9.01 -10.10
CA ASP A 118 4.94 9.77 -8.86
C ASP A 118 3.45 10.03 -8.48
N PRO A 119 3.17 10.66 -7.33
CA PRO A 119 1.81 10.91 -6.86
C PRO A 119 0.97 11.81 -7.76
N TYR A 120 1.62 12.59 -8.61
CA TYR A 120 0.98 13.53 -9.53
C TYR A 120 0.79 12.92 -10.92
N GLY A 121 1.25 11.69 -11.17
CA GLY A 121 1.16 11.05 -12.49
C GLY A 121 2.34 11.35 -13.41
N ASN A 122 3.40 11.98 -12.91
CA ASN A 122 4.62 12.15 -13.69
C ASN A 122 5.36 10.81 -13.79
N ILE A 123 5.84 10.51 -14.99
CA ILE A 123 6.52 9.24 -15.28
C ILE A 123 7.97 9.32 -14.78
N LEU A 124 8.31 8.40 -13.88
CA LEU A 124 9.66 8.19 -13.34
C LEU A 124 10.43 7.23 -14.24
N VAL A 125 9.84 6.06 -14.52
CA VAL A 125 10.40 5.00 -15.36
C VAL A 125 9.33 4.51 -16.33
N CYS A 126 9.71 4.25 -17.58
CA CYS A 126 8.83 3.68 -18.60
C CYS A 126 9.51 2.49 -19.27
N CYS A 127 8.85 1.34 -19.27
CA CYS A 127 9.35 0.11 -19.88
C CYS A 127 8.33 -0.44 -20.88
N HIS A 128 8.78 -0.70 -22.10
CA HIS A 128 8.00 -1.31 -23.17
C HIS A 128 8.50 -2.74 -23.41
N GLY A 129 7.74 -3.74 -22.94
CA GLY A 129 8.24 -5.10 -22.84
C GLY A 129 9.43 -5.16 -21.90
N PHE A 130 10.64 -5.40 -22.43
CA PHE A 130 11.90 -5.34 -21.68
C PHE A 130 12.79 -4.15 -22.05
N LYS A 131 12.30 -3.24 -22.91
CA LYS A 131 13.03 -2.04 -23.31
C LYS A 131 12.66 -0.87 -22.39
N PHE A 132 13.60 -0.44 -21.57
CA PHE A 132 13.48 0.83 -20.86
C PHE A 132 13.61 2.00 -21.84
N LEU A 133 12.58 2.85 -21.89
CA LEU A 133 12.53 3.98 -22.83
C LEU A 133 13.33 5.16 -22.31
N LYS A 134 14.08 5.81 -23.21
CA LYS A 134 14.76 7.07 -22.92
C LYS A 134 13.75 8.20 -22.80
N THR A 135 14.14 9.27 -22.10
CA THR A 135 13.30 10.46 -21.91
C THR A 135 12.72 11.01 -23.23
N SER A 136 13.50 11.04 -24.31
CA SER A 136 13.01 11.48 -25.63
C SER A 136 11.88 10.60 -26.18
N GLU A 137 12.03 9.28 -26.08
CA GLU A 137 11.02 8.30 -26.52
C GLU A 137 9.75 8.39 -25.64
N ILE A 138 9.91 8.68 -24.35
CA ILE A 138 8.78 8.92 -23.45
C ILE A 138 8.00 10.16 -23.91
N TYR A 139 8.65 11.24 -24.30
CA TYR A 139 7.97 12.47 -24.75
C TYR A 139 7.16 12.27 -26.05
N GLU A 140 7.54 11.34 -26.92
CA GLU A 140 6.77 11.00 -28.13
C GLU A 140 5.42 10.32 -27.81
N LEU A 141 5.38 9.57 -26.71
CA LEU A 141 4.17 8.87 -26.24
C LEU A 141 3.38 9.71 -25.23
N TYR A 142 4.08 10.45 -24.38
CA TYR A 142 3.56 11.25 -23.27
C TYR A 142 4.18 12.66 -23.34
N PRO A 143 3.59 13.59 -24.11
CA PRO A 143 4.17 14.92 -24.38
C PRO A 143 4.53 15.76 -23.14
N ASN A 144 3.87 15.51 -22.01
CA ASN A 144 4.15 16.20 -20.74
C ASN A 144 4.87 15.31 -19.71
N LYS A 145 5.43 14.17 -20.14
CA LYS A 145 5.96 13.12 -19.27
C LYS A 145 5.00 12.75 -18.12
N PHE A 146 3.70 12.79 -18.42
CA PHE A 146 2.61 12.73 -17.48
C PHE A 146 1.51 11.82 -18.01
N ILE A 147 0.89 11.08 -17.10
CA ILE A 147 -0.30 10.28 -17.36
C ILE A 147 -1.30 10.46 -16.23
N LYS A 148 -2.56 10.69 -16.58
CA LYS A 148 -3.65 10.75 -15.62
C LYS A 148 -4.11 9.35 -15.26
N LEU A 149 -4.38 9.12 -13.98
CA LEU A 149 -5.00 7.88 -13.52
C LEU A 149 -6.46 7.83 -13.99
N GLU A 150 -6.72 7.08 -15.05
CA GLU A 150 -8.06 6.83 -15.60
C GLU A 150 -8.28 5.33 -15.72
N GLU A 151 -9.28 4.78 -15.02
CA GLU A 151 -9.55 3.33 -14.93
C GLU A 151 -9.77 2.67 -16.30
N SER A 152 -10.22 3.44 -17.31
CA SER A 152 -10.44 2.95 -18.67
C SER A 152 -9.16 2.71 -19.48
N ARG A 153 -8.03 3.25 -19.00
CA ARG A 153 -6.72 3.24 -19.67
C ARG A 153 -5.62 2.62 -18.81
N VAL A 154 -5.57 2.97 -17.53
CA VAL A 154 -4.49 2.62 -16.62
C VAL A 154 -4.99 1.58 -15.63
N PHE A 155 -4.23 0.49 -15.51
CA PHE A 155 -4.39 -0.47 -14.42
C PHE A 155 -3.22 -0.36 -13.45
N VAL A 156 -3.50 -0.32 -12.15
CA VAL A 156 -2.47 -0.21 -11.11
C VAL A 156 -2.25 -1.56 -10.45
N LEU A 157 -1.03 -2.08 -10.57
CA LEU A 157 -0.61 -3.42 -10.15
C LEU A 157 -0.18 -3.39 -8.67
N ASN A 158 -1.16 -3.28 -7.75
CA ASN A 158 -0.95 -2.89 -6.35
C ASN A 158 -0.91 -4.04 -5.32
N THR A 159 -1.14 -5.29 -5.72
CA THR A 159 -1.10 -6.46 -4.83
C THR A 159 0.07 -7.37 -5.17
N MET A 160 0.49 -8.22 -4.23
CA MET A 160 1.52 -9.22 -4.49
C MET A 160 1.08 -10.25 -5.55
N PHE A 161 -0.23 -10.52 -5.64
CA PHE A 161 -0.81 -11.31 -6.72
C PHE A 161 -0.59 -10.68 -8.11
N ASN A 162 -0.33 -9.37 -8.20
CA ASN A 162 -0.08 -8.73 -9.50
C ASN A 162 1.35 -8.95 -10.02
N LEU A 163 2.30 -9.47 -9.23
CA LEU A 163 3.70 -9.63 -9.68
C LEU A 163 3.86 -10.58 -10.88
N PRO A 164 3.25 -11.78 -10.90
CA PRO A 164 3.31 -12.69 -12.05
C PRO A 164 2.74 -12.08 -13.32
N GLU A 165 1.55 -11.44 -13.23
CA GLU A 165 0.93 -10.80 -14.40
C GLU A 165 1.73 -9.59 -14.89
N THR A 166 2.36 -8.83 -13.98
CA THR A 166 3.22 -7.68 -14.33
C THR A 166 4.37 -8.13 -15.22
N TYR A 167 5.06 -9.20 -14.80
CA TYR A 167 6.16 -9.75 -15.59
C TYR A 167 5.65 -10.39 -16.89
N LEU A 168 4.54 -11.13 -16.86
CA LEU A 168 3.96 -11.73 -18.06
C LEU A 168 3.51 -10.68 -19.09
N LEU A 169 3.00 -9.53 -18.68
CA LEU A 169 2.71 -8.41 -19.59
C LEU A 169 3.97 -7.95 -20.30
N ALA A 170 5.09 -7.79 -19.58
CA ALA A 170 6.37 -7.44 -20.17
C ALA A 170 6.86 -8.51 -21.16
N CYS A 171 6.76 -9.80 -20.80
CA CYS A 171 7.07 -10.91 -21.70
C CYS A 171 6.24 -10.87 -22.99
N LEU A 172 4.92 -10.71 -22.87
CA LEU A 172 3.99 -10.70 -24.00
C LEU A 172 4.26 -9.51 -24.92
N VAL A 173 4.39 -8.31 -24.37
CA VAL A 173 4.72 -7.11 -25.16
C VAL A 173 6.07 -7.29 -25.84
N SER A 174 7.10 -7.77 -25.14
CA SER A 174 8.41 -8.02 -25.73
C SER A 174 8.34 -9.06 -26.85
N TYR A 175 7.66 -10.19 -26.62
CA TYR A 175 7.53 -11.27 -27.59
C TYR A 175 6.86 -10.79 -28.88
N PHE A 176 5.69 -10.15 -28.77
CA PHE A 176 4.93 -9.72 -29.95
C PHE A 176 5.57 -8.55 -30.69
N THR A 177 6.39 -7.72 -30.03
CA THR A 177 7.05 -6.58 -30.69
C THR A 177 8.40 -6.93 -31.31
N THR A 178 9.01 -8.06 -30.92
CA THR A 178 10.34 -8.46 -31.40
C THR A 178 10.35 -9.70 -32.29
N THR A 179 9.31 -10.55 -32.21
CA THR A 179 9.21 -11.79 -32.99
C THR A 179 8.87 -11.51 -34.45
N SER A 180 9.57 -12.19 -35.37
CA SER A 180 9.29 -12.11 -36.81
C SER A 180 7.87 -12.58 -37.14
N GLY A 181 7.21 -11.88 -38.07
CA GLY A 181 5.81 -12.15 -38.45
C GLY A 181 4.79 -11.23 -37.76
N TYR A 182 5.18 -10.55 -36.68
CA TYR A 182 4.41 -9.47 -36.08
C TYR A 182 5.00 -8.12 -36.48
N THR A 183 4.14 -7.14 -36.74
CA THR A 183 4.55 -5.75 -36.99
C THR A 183 4.06 -4.88 -35.84
N SER A 184 4.99 -4.33 -35.07
CA SER A 184 4.66 -3.44 -33.95
C SER A 184 4.04 -2.13 -34.43
N THR A 185 3.04 -1.66 -33.70
CA THR A 185 2.36 -0.38 -33.90
C THR A 185 2.32 0.38 -32.57
N LYS A 186 1.91 1.65 -32.60
CA LYS A 186 1.83 2.47 -31.38
C LYS A 186 0.90 1.87 -30.30
N THR A 187 -0.15 1.15 -30.71
CA THR A 187 -1.22 0.69 -29.81
C THR A 187 -1.40 -0.83 -29.76
N GLY A 188 -0.47 -1.59 -30.34
CA GLY A 188 -0.56 -3.04 -30.43
C GLY A 188 0.34 -3.61 -31.52
N VAL A 189 -0.04 -4.77 -32.05
CA VAL A 189 0.71 -5.49 -33.08
C VAL A 189 -0.20 -6.00 -34.19
N ASN A 190 0.30 -6.02 -35.43
CA ASN A 190 -0.36 -6.63 -36.59
C ASN A 190 0.28 -7.99 -36.91
N MET A 191 -0.55 -8.97 -37.27
CA MET A 191 -0.13 -10.26 -37.83
C MET A 191 -1.01 -10.59 -39.04
N GLY A 192 -0.49 -10.35 -40.25
CA GLY A 192 -1.30 -10.44 -41.47
C GLY A 192 -2.50 -9.50 -41.40
N ASN A 193 -3.72 -10.05 -41.46
CA ASN A 193 -4.97 -9.30 -41.38
C ASN A 193 -5.53 -9.17 -39.95
N LEU A 194 -4.79 -9.61 -38.93
CA LEU A 194 -5.21 -9.56 -37.52
C LEU A 194 -4.47 -8.44 -36.79
N PHE A 195 -5.22 -7.60 -36.07
CA PHE A 195 -4.67 -6.59 -35.18
C PHE A 195 -4.97 -6.96 -33.72
N MET A 196 -3.94 -6.96 -32.88
CA MET A 196 -4.05 -7.19 -31.45
C MET A 196 -3.58 -5.94 -30.70
N SER A 197 -4.52 -5.24 -30.06
CA SER A 197 -4.18 -4.08 -29.23
C SER A 197 -3.53 -4.52 -27.91
N PHE A 198 -2.71 -3.66 -27.31
CA PHE A 198 -2.18 -3.93 -25.95
C PHE A 198 -3.30 -4.01 -24.91
N LYS A 199 -4.38 -3.27 -25.10
CA LYS A 199 -5.58 -3.34 -24.27
C LYS A 199 -6.26 -4.71 -24.31
N THR A 200 -6.36 -5.32 -25.50
CA THR A 200 -6.92 -6.67 -25.63
C THR A 200 -6.00 -7.73 -25.03
N ILE A 201 -4.67 -7.60 -25.21
CA ILE A 201 -3.70 -8.50 -24.57
C ILE A 201 -3.81 -8.44 -23.05
N PHE A 202 -3.87 -7.23 -22.49
CA PHE A 202 -4.05 -7.03 -21.05
C PHE A 202 -5.37 -7.61 -20.55
N ARG A 203 -6.47 -7.40 -21.30
CA ARG A 203 -7.78 -7.94 -20.93
C ARG A 203 -7.77 -9.47 -20.89
N ASP A 204 -7.18 -10.12 -21.89
CA ASP A 204 -7.11 -11.58 -21.94
C ASP A 204 -6.31 -12.14 -20.77
N LEU A 205 -5.20 -11.49 -20.40
CA LEU A 205 -4.43 -11.84 -19.21
C LEU A 205 -5.20 -11.62 -17.91
N ARG A 206 -5.88 -10.49 -17.75
CA ARG A 206 -6.72 -10.23 -16.56
C ARG A 206 -7.83 -11.26 -16.42
N CYS A 207 -8.49 -11.63 -17.51
CA CYS A 207 -9.46 -12.71 -17.49
C CYS A 207 -8.84 -14.04 -17.07
N ALA A 208 -7.64 -14.37 -17.56
CA ALA A 208 -6.92 -15.58 -17.14
C ALA A 208 -6.60 -15.57 -15.64
N MET A 209 -6.19 -14.43 -15.09
CA MET A 209 -5.94 -14.24 -13.67
C MET A 209 -7.22 -14.41 -12.85
N ASP A 210 -8.30 -13.75 -13.25
CA ASP A 210 -9.59 -13.85 -12.55
C ASP A 210 -10.12 -15.30 -12.58
N MET A 211 -9.97 -16.02 -13.70
CA MET A 211 -10.30 -17.45 -13.80
C MET A 211 -9.48 -18.35 -12.86
N MET A 212 -8.24 -17.97 -12.57
CA MET A 212 -7.37 -18.72 -11.66
C MET A 212 -7.74 -18.53 -10.19
N HIS A 213 -8.14 -17.31 -9.82
CA HIS A 213 -8.39 -16.89 -8.44
C HIS A 213 -9.85 -17.04 -8.01
N ASP A 214 -10.80 -16.77 -8.90
CA ASP A 214 -12.21 -16.75 -8.54
C ASP A 214 -12.82 -18.14 -8.55
N SER A 215 -13.61 -18.41 -7.51
CA SER A 215 -14.44 -19.61 -7.36
C SER A 215 -15.81 -19.49 -8.04
N PHE A 216 -16.19 -18.29 -8.47
CA PHE A 216 -17.51 -17.99 -9.04
C PHE A 216 -17.52 -17.96 -10.57
N GLN A 217 -18.64 -18.39 -11.15
CA GLN A 217 -18.89 -18.13 -12.57
C GLN A 217 -18.99 -16.60 -12.78
N PRO A 218 -18.34 -16.08 -13.83
CA PRO A 218 -18.40 -14.66 -14.16
C PRO A 218 -19.83 -14.19 -14.39
N THR A 219 -20.13 -12.98 -13.91
CA THR A 219 -21.45 -12.36 -14.10
C THR A 219 -21.63 -11.91 -15.56
N PRO A 220 -22.87 -11.90 -16.10
CA PRO A 220 -23.15 -11.51 -17.49
C PRO A 220 -22.72 -10.08 -17.88
N LYS A 221 -22.32 -9.25 -16.90
CA LYS A 221 -21.85 -7.88 -17.12
C LYS A 221 -20.40 -7.82 -17.61
N ASP A 222 -19.69 -8.95 -17.65
CA ASP A 222 -18.34 -9.03 -18.20
C ASP A 222 -18.34 -9.80 -19.54
N PRO A 223 -18.38 -9.10 -20.68
CA PRO A 223 -18.55 -9.72 -22.00
C PRO A 223 -17.39 -10.64 -22.42
N CYS A 224 -16.28 -10.62 -21.68
CA CYS A 224 -15.12 -11.50 -21.88
C CYS A 224 -15.46 -12.96 -21.58
N CYS A 225 -16.45 -13.18 -20.72
CA CYS A 225 -16.66 -14.45 -20.04
C CYS A 225 -17.66 -15.38 -20.72
N GLU A 226 -18.51 -14.86 -21.61
CA GLU A 226 -19.50 -15.67 -22.35
C GLU A 226 -18.83 -16.70 -23.27
N ARG A 227 -17.59 -16.44 -23.69
CA ARG A 227 -16.81 -17.32 -24.59
C ARG A 227 -16.34 -18.62 -23.90
N TRP A 228 -16.32 -18.67 -22.57
CA TRP A 228 -15.69 -19.72 -21.80
C TRP A 228 -16.71 -20.73 -21.25
N LYS A 229 -17.09 -21.72 -22.07
CA LYS A 229 -17.84 -22.89 -21.59
C LYS A 229 -16.90 -23.85 -20.82
N ARG A 230 -16.64 -23.51 -19.55
CA ARG A 230 -15.97 -24.23 -18.42
C ARG A 230 -14.68 -25.05 -18.70
N PRO A 231 -13.63 -24.83 -17.89
CA PRO A 231 -13.19 -25.84 -16.92
C PRO A 231 -12.90 -25.26 -15.51
N ARG A 232 -12.85 -26.14 -14.50
CA ARG A 232 -12.64 -25.92 -13.04
C ARG A 232 -12.14 -24.51 -12.64
N TRP A 233 -13.00 -23.73 -12.01
CA TRP A 233 -12.66 -22.49 -11.29
C TRP A 233 -11.77 -22.80 -10.08
N ASN A 234 -11.00 -21.82 -9.59
CA ASN A 234 -10.20 -21.91 -8.37
C ASN A 234 -8.93 -22.79 -8.45
N ILE A 235 -8.28 -22.88 -9.63
CA ILE A 235 -7.14 -23.79 -9.82
C ILE A 235 -5.93 -23.43 -8.96
N LEU A 236 -5.68 -22.14 -8.72
CA LEU A 236 -4.56 -21.71 -7.89
C LEU A 236 -4.75 -22.14 -6.45
N LYS A 237 -5.96 -21.92 -5.90
CA LYS A 237 -6.25 -22.28 -4.52
C LYS A 237 -6.15 -23.79 -4.29
N ASN A 238 -6.57 -24.61 -5.25
CA ASN A 238 -6.41 -26.07 -5.18
C ASN A 238 -4.92 -26.46 -5.12
N GLU A 239 -4.12 -25.98 -6.07
CA GLU A 239 -2.66 -26.22 -6.08
C GLU A 239 -1.99 -25.77 -4.77
N THR A 240 -2.44 -24.63 -4.23
CA THR A 240 -1.92 -24.08 -2.97
C THR A 240 -2.22 -25.01 -1.80
N VAL A 241 -3.47 -25.46 -1.67
CA VAL A 241 -3.90 -26.36 -0.59
C VAL A 241 -3.28 -27.74 -0.71
N ASP A 242 -3.03 -28.21 -1.93
CA ASP A 242 -2.37 -29.50 -2.17
C ASP A 242 -0.87 -29.47 -1.81
N ASN A 243 -0.26 -28.28 -1.67
CA ASN A 243 1.18 -28.10 -1.42
C ASN A 243 1.50 -26.95 -0.44
N LEU A 244 0.81 -26.91 0.71
CA LEU A 244 0.88 -25.76 1.64
C LEU A 244 2.28 -25.46 2.15
N GLU A 245 3.07 -26.48 2.49
CA GLU A 245 4.43 -26.33 3.00
C GLU A 245 5.37 -25.66 1.99
N LYS A 246 5.10 -25.84 0.70
CA LYS A 246 5.86 -25.24 -0.38
C LYS A 246 5.52 -23.76 -0.59
N TYR A 247 4.27 -23.37 -0.34
CA TYR A 247 3.76 -22.07 -0.76
C TYR A 247 3.42 -21.10 0.37
N VAL A 248 3.19 -21.57 1.59
CA VAL A 248 2.72 -20.73 2.71
C VAL A 248 3.74 -20.74 3.84
N GLU A 249 4.12 -19.55 4.30
CA GLU A 249 4.96 -19.37 5.47
C GLU A 249 4.17 -19.65 6.76
N ARG A 250 4.86 -20.23 7.74
CA ARG A 250 4.30 -20.49 9.08
C ARG A 250 5.16 -19.83 10.13
N ASP A 251 4.51 -19.19 11.10
CA ASP A 251 5.18 -18.53 12.20
C ASP A 251 4.47 -18.85 13.53
N GLU A 252 5.17 -19.54 14.43
CA GLU A 252 4.66 -19.94 15.75
C GLU A 252 4.27 -18.74 16.65
N ARG A 253 4.71 -17.53 16.29
CA ARG A 253 4.35 -16.30 17.00
C ARG A 253 2.92 -15.83 16.73
N LEU A 254 2.28 -16.31 15.66
CA LEU A 254 0.91 -15.93 15.30
C LEU A 254 -0.11 -16.31 16.39
N PRO A 255 -0.23 -17.58 16.82
CA PRO A 255 -1.13 -17.94 17.93
C PRO A 255 -0.85 -17.14 19.21
N LEU A 256 0.43 -16.91 19.52
CA LEU A 256 0.85 -16.15 20.70
C LEU A 256 0.35 -14.70 20.67
N LEU A 257 0.44 -14.01 19.53
CA LEU A 257 -0.03 -12.64 19.41
C LEU A 257 -1.55 -12.55 19.62
N LEU A 258 -2.31 -13.44 18.98
CA LEU A 258 -3.77 -13.42 19.07
C LEU A 258 -4.26 -13.77 20.49
N ASP A 259 -3.65 -14.75 21.15
CA ASP A 259 -3.94 -15.05 22.56
C ASP A 259 -3.63 -13.83 23.46
N ARG A 260 -2.51 -13.13 23.22
CA ARG A 260 -2.17 -11.91 23.98
C ARG A 260 -3.16 -10.77 23.74
N MET A 261 -3.63 -10.57 22.51
CA MET A 261 -4.65 -9.56 22.20
C MET A 261 -5.93 -9.82 23.02
N ARG A 262 -6.42 -11.06 23.00
CA ARG A 262 -7.65 -11.43 23.71
C ARG A 262 -7.48 -11.40 25.23
N ALA A 263 -6.32 -11.79 25.74
CA ALA A 263 -6.00 -11.68 27.16
C ALA A 263 -6.02 -10.22 27.66
N HIS A 264 -5.79 -9.24 26.77
CA HIS A 264 -5.89 -7.81 27.07
C HIS A 264 -7.29 -7.24 26.75
N GLY A 265 -8.32 -8.09 26.66
CA GLY A 265 -9.70 -7.68 26.43
C GLY A 265 -9.97 -7.10 25.03
N LYS A 266 -9.06 -7.32 24.08
CA LYS A 266 -9.24 -6.86 22.69
C LYS A 266 -10.06 -7.87 21.91
N THR A 267 -11.02 -7.38 21.13
CA THR A 267 -11.84 -8.19 20.22
C THR A 267 -11.08 -8.40 18.92
N VAL A 268 -11.00 -9.63 18.45
CA VAL A 268 -10.25 -10.01 17.24
C VAL A 268 -11.21 -10.55 16.19
N PHE A 269 -11.11 -10.08 14.95
CA PHE A 269 -11.92 -10.59 13.85
C PHE A 269 -11.13 -10.85 12.57
N LEU A 270 -11.57 -11.86 11.82
CA LEU A 270 -11.09 -12.15 10.47
C LEU A 270 -12.09 -11.57 9.45
N LEU A 271 -11.59 -10.85 8.46
CA LEU A 271 -12.38 -10.29 7.35
C LEU A 271 -11.60 -10.50 6.05
N THR A 272 -11.95 -11.54 5.31
CA THR A 272 -11.22 -11.95 4.10
C THR A 272 -12.11 -12.06 2.86
N ASN A 273 -11.53 -11.82 1.69
CA ASN A 273 -12.19 -12.05 0.41
C ASN A 273 -12.27 -13.52 0.03
N SER A 274 -11.42 -14.37 0.62
CA SER A 274 -11.42 -15.80 0.37
C SER A 274 -12.68 -16.48 0.89
N ASP A 275 -13.07 -17.57 0.23
CA ASP A 275 -14.20 -18.42 0.61
C ASP A 275 -13.85 -19.29 1.84
N PHE A 276 -14.87 -19.79 2.53
CA PHE A 276 -14.68 -20.57 3.75
C PHE A 276 -13.85 -21.85 3.56
N ALA A 277 -14.03 -22.57 2.45
CA ALA A 277 -13.36 -23.85 2.26
C ALA A 277 -11.84 -23.67 2.14
N TYR A 278 -11.41 -22.65 1.41
CA TYR A 278 -10.00 -22.27 1.33
C TYR A 278 -9.49 -21.72 2.65
N THR A 279 -10.22 -20.78 3.28
CA THR A 279 -9.85 -20.20 4.57
C THR A 279 -9.66 -21.25 5.65
N GLU A 280 -10.56 -22.24 5.75
CA GLU A 280 -10.44 -23.33 6.72
C GLU A 280 -9.14 -24.12 6.53
N ARG A 281 -8.74 -24.40 5.29
CA ARG A 281 -7.49 -25.14 4.99
C ARG A 281 -6.25 -24.33 5.32
N ILE A 282 -6.17 -23.07 4.85
CA ILE A 282 -5.04 -22.18 5.11
C ILE A 282 -4.89 -21.93 6.61
N MET A 283 -5.97 -21.55 7.29
CA MET A 283 -5.93 -21.22 8.71
C MET A 283 -5.67 -22.45 9.57
N THR A 284 -6.15 -23.63 9.20
CA THR A 284 -5.77 -24.87 9.91
C THR A 284 -4.26 -25.09 9.82
N PHE A 285 -3.67 -24.93 8.64
CA PHE A 285 -2.24 -25.09 8.43
C PHE A 285 -1.40 -24.05 9.19
N LEU A 286 -1.82 -22.78 9.18
CA LEU A 286 -1.15 -21.69 9.90
C LEU A 286 -1.11 -21.88 11.42
N PHE A 287 -2.02 -22.68 11.98
CA PHE A 287 -2.12 -22.95 13.42
C PHE A 287 -1.70 -24.37 13.79
N ASP A 288 -1.28 -25.19 12.82
CA ASP A 288 -0.83 -26.56 13.02
C ASP A 288 0.62 -26.58 13.54
N PHE A 289 0.75 -26.39 14.85
CA PHE A 289 2.01 -26.47 15.57
C PHE A 289 1.87 -27.39 16.79
N PRO A 290 2.93 -28.11 17.21
CA PRO A 290 2.90 -28.92 18.43
C PRO A 290 2.54 -28.10 19.70
N SER A 291 2.89 -26.82 19.71
CA SER A 291 2.60 -25.86 20.78
C SER A 291 1.15 -25.34 20.77
N CYS A 292 0.42 -25.48 19.65
CA CYS A 292 -0.92 -24.95 19.45
C CYS A 292 -1.93 -26.10 19.30
N LYS A 293 -2.71 -26.36 20.35
CA LYS A 293 -3.77 -27.41 20.33
C LYS A 293 -5.17 -26.87 20.06
N LYS A 294 -5.32 -25.55 19.97
CA LYS A 294 -6.63 -24.89 19.80
C LYS A 294 -6.98 -24.81 18.32
N ASN A 295 -8.26 -24.98 17.99
CA ASN A 295 -8.75 -24.70 16.64
C ASN A 295 -8.60 -23.20 16.31
N TRP A 296 -8.13 -22.87 15.11
CA TRP A 296 -7.87 -21.50 14.67
C TRP A 296 -9.08 -20.56 14.87
N LYS A 297 -10.31 -21.07 14.70
CA LYS A 297 -11.55 -20.29 14.86
C LYS A 297 -11.70 -19.71 16.26
N THR A 298 -11.12 -20.37 17.28
CA THR A 298 -11.21 -19.93 18.68
C THR A 298 -10.36 -18.70 18.99
N TYR A 299 -9.45 -18.31 18.10
CA TYR A 299 -8.65 -17.09 18.21
C TYR A 299 -9.38 -15.84 17.69
N PHE A 300 -10.51 -16.01 17.03
CA PHE A 300 -11.30 -14.93 16.46
C PHE A 300 -12.69 -14.91 17.11
N ASP A 301 -13.10 -13.74 17.60
CA ASP A 301 -14.43 -13.53 18.13
C ASP A 301 -15.46 -13.50 16.98
N TYR A 302 -15.04 -13.00 15.81
CA TYR A 302 -15.87 -12.95 14.59
C TYR A 302 -15.07 -13.34 13.35
N ILE A 303 -15.71 -14.09 12.46
CA ILE A 303 -15.09 -14.58 11.22
C ILE A 303 -16.03 -14.26 10.06
N VAL A 304 -15.56 -13.45 9.12
CA VAL A 304 -16.27 -13.06 7.91
C VAL A 304 -15.42 -13.42 6.68
N VAL A 305 -15.95 -14.32 5.87
CA VAL A 305 -15.40 -14.75 4.58
C VAL A 305 -16.17 -14.11 3.42
N ASP A 306 -15.71 -14.28 2.18
CA ASP A 306 -16.35 -13.72 0.98
C ASP A 306 -16.69 -12.22 1.11
N ALA A 307 -15.84 -11.44 1.78
CA ALA A 307 -16.15 -10.05 2.12
C ALA A 307 -16.34 -9.17 0.88
N ARG A 308 -15.67 -9.50 -0.23
CA ARG A 308 -15.66 -8.73 -1.50
C ARG A 308 -15.16 -7.30 -1.34
N LYS A 309 -14.14 -7.07 -0.50
CA LYS A 309 -13.44 -5.79 -0.41
C LYS A 309 -12.94 -5.37 -1.80
N PRO A 310 -13.11 -4.10 -2.23
CA PRO A 310 -13.54 -2.95 -1.43
C PRO A 310 -15.06 -2.76 -1.27
N LEU A 311 -15.90 -3.56 -1.94
CA LEU A 311 -17.36 -3.42 -1.91
C LEU A 311 -17.91 -3.47 -0.48
N PHE A 312 -17.31 -4.30 0.39
CA PHE A 312 -17.60 -4.39 1.81
C PHE A 312 -17.64 -3.04 2.54
N PHE A 313 -16.72 -2.13 2.21
CA PHE A 313 -16.62 -0.82 2.84
C PHE A 313 -17.60 0.22 2.27
N GLY A 314 -18.27 -0.12 1.16
CA GLY A 314 -19.37 0.64 0.57
C GLY A 314 -20.72 0.00 0.89
N GLU A 315 -21.48 -0.37 -0.15
CA GLU A 315 -22.81 -1.02 -0.03
C GLU A 315 -22.74 -2.47 0.49
N GLY A 316 -21.61 -3.15 0.27
CA GLY A 316 -21.41 -4.54 0.64
C GLY A 316 -22.34 -5.51 -0.08
N THR A 317 -22.58 -6.66 0.56
CA THR A 317 -23.47 -7.71 0.08
C THR A 317 -24.39 -8.19 1.20
N ILE A 318 -25.30 -9.11 0.90
CA ILE A 318 -26.15 -9.74 1.91
C ILE A 318 -25.28 -10.56 2.85
N LEU A 319 -25.35 -10.28 4.15
CA LEU A 319 -24.72 -11.09 5.18
C LEU A 319 -25.43 -12.44 5.31
N ARG A 320 -24.67 -13.52 5.21
CA ARG A 320 -25.15 -14.90 5.40
C ARG A 320 -24.32 -15.64 6.44
N GLN A 321 -24.83 -16.77 6.92
CA GLN A 321 -24.12 -17.67 7.82
C GLN A 321 -23.62 -18.88 7.04
N VAL A 322 -22.38 -19.30 7.29
CA VAL A 322 -21.78 -20.49 6.70
C VAL A 322 -22.14 -21.71 7.54
N ASN A 323 -22.54 -22.80 6.90
CA ASN A 323 -22.58 -24.12 7.53
C ASN A 323 -21.17 -24.71 7.49
N THR A 324 -20.48 -24.71 8.62
CA THR A 324 -19.07 -25.13 8.72
C THR A 324 -18.84 -26.62 8.47
N GLU A 325 -19.87 -27.48 8.55
CA GLU A 325 -19.76 -28.91 8.25
C GLU A 325 -19.75 -29.18 6.75
N THR A 326 -20.54 -28.41 6.00
CA THR A 326 -20.70 -28.58 4.54
C THR A 326 -19.91 -27.58 3.71
N GLY A 327 -19.49 -26.47 4.32
CA GLY A 327 -18.93 -25.29 3.65
C GLY A 327 -19.94 -24.44 2.87
N GLY A 328 -21.21 -24.86 2.81
CA GLY A 328 -22.26 -24.13 2.09
C GLY A 328 -22.84 -22.94 2.88
N LEU A 329 -23.43 -21.98 2.17
CA LEU A 329 -24.15 -20.87 2.79
C LEU A 329 -25.55 -21.30 3.23
N ARG A 330 -25.94 -20.96 4.46
CA ARG A 330 -27.32 -21.15 4.92
C ARG A 330 -28.26 -20.24 4.13
N ILE A 331 -29.46 -20.75 3.85
CA ILE A 331 -30.49 -20.01 3.10
C ILE A 331 -31.01 -18.86 3.95
N GLY A 332 -31.13 -17.68 3.32
CA GLY A 332 -31.64 -16.46 3.96
C GLY A 332 -30.57 -15.41 4.22
N LYS A 333 -31.01 -14.28 4.79
CA LYS A 333 -30.16 -13.21 5.33
C LYS A 333 -29.99 -13.44 6.83
N HIS A 334 -28.78 -13.28 7.33
CA HIS A 334 -28.54 -13.27 8.78
C HIS A 334 -29.12 -12.00 9.41
N VAL A 335 -29.96 -12.16 10.43
CA VAL A 335 -30.65 -11.04 11.12
C VAL A 335 -30.38 -11.00 12.62
N GLY A 336 -29.75 -12.03 13.18
CA GLY A 336 -29.42 -12.09 14.61
C GLY A 336 -28.09 -11.42 14.93
N PRO A 337 -27.73 -11.27 16.21
CA PRO A 337 -26.39 -10.83 16.60
C PRO A 337 -25.31 -11.79 16.08
N LEU A 338 -24.10 -11.29 15.92
CA LEU A 338 -22.94 -12.13 15.62
C LEU A 338 -22.58 -12.96 16.86
N GLN A 339 -22.34 -14.25 16.68
CA GLN A 339 -22.08 -15.20 17.76
C GLN A 339 -20.67 -15.78 17.63
N PRO A 340 -19.91 -15.90 18.74
CA PRO A 340 -18.61 -16.55 18.73
C PRO A 340 -18.68 -17.98 18.17
N GLY A 341 -17.65 -18.37 17.41
CA GLY A 341 -17.56 -19.69 16.79
C GLY A 341 -18.43 -19.91 15.54
N GLN A 342 -19.26 -18.93 15.16
CA GLN A 342 -19.96 -18.93 13.89
C GLN A 342 -19.13 -18.24 12.80
N VAL A 343 -19.33 -18.67 11.55
CA VAL A 343 -18.68 -18.08 10.38
C VAL A 343 -19.74 -17.42 9.51
N TYR A 344 -19.44 -16.20 9.06
CA TYR A 344 -20.31 -15.38 8.24
C TYR A 344 -19.71 -15.15 6.86
N SER A 345 -20.54 -14.89 5.87
CA SER A 345 -20.14 -14.66 4.48
C SER A 345 -20.78 -13.38 3.95
N GLY A 346 -19.99 -12.54 3.28
CA GLY A 346 -20.43 -11.27 2.70
C GLY A 346 -20.66 -10.17 3.74
N GLY A 347 -21.78 -9.46 3.60
CA GLY A 347 -22.12 -8.33 4.48
C GLY A 347 -21.51 -7.00 4.04
N SER A 348 -21.59 -6.01 4.93
CA SER A 348 -21.00 -4.68 4.76
C SER A 348 -20.40 -4.20 6.09
N CYS A 349 -19.53 -3.19 6.00
CA CYS A 349 -18.94 -2.55 7.18
C CYS A 349 -20.00 -1.94 8.11
N ASP A 350 -21.11 -1.41 7.58
CA ASP A 350 -22.22 -0.90 8.40
C ASP A 350 -22.84 -1.99 9.26
N VAL A 351 -23.23 -3.10 8.60
CA VAL A 351 -23.84 -4.25 9.27
C VAL A 351 -22.88 -4.82 10.31
N PHE A 352 -21.58 -4.89 9.97
CA PHE A 352 -20.56 -5.39 10.87
C PHE A 352 -20.36 -4.47 12.09
N ASN A 353 -20.28 -3.15 11.88
CA ASN A 353 -20.15 -2.18 12.97
C ASN A 353 -21.38 -2.15 13.88
N GLU A 354 -22.59 -2.30 13.33
CA GLU A 354 -23.83 -2.41 14.09
C GLU A 354 -23.79 -3.59 15.06
N PHE A 355 -23.30 -4.75 14.60
CA PHE A 355 -23.18 -5.91 15.46
C PHE A 355 -22.02 -5.85 16.46
N LEU A 356 -20.92 -5.18 16.11
CA LEU A 356 -19.79 -5.00 17.02
C LEU A 356 -19.99 -3.87 18.04
N GLY A 357 -20.90 -2.93 17.77
CA GLY A 357 -20.93 -1.65 18.48
C GLY A 357 -19.66 -0.82 18.27
N ALA A 358 -18.91 -1.08 17.19
CA ALA A 358 -17.62 -0.47 16.93
C ALA A 358 -17.77 0.94 16.35
N LYS A 359 -17.08 1.93 16.94
CA LYS A 359 -16.86 3.23 16.31
C LYS A 359 -15.61 3.15 15.42
N GLY A 360 -15.55 3.95 14.36
CA GLY A 360 -14.48 3.84 13.35
C GLY A 360 -13.06 3.90 13.94
N LYS A 361 -12.79 4.86 14.85
CA LYS A 361 -11.46 5.03 15.47
C LYS A 361 -11.08 3.89 16.45
N ASP A 362 -12.03 3.05 16.87
CA ASP A 362 -11.79 1.93 17.81
C ASP A 362 -11.26 0.67 17.09
N VAL A 363 -11.27 0.66 15.76
CA VAL A 363 -10.87 -0.47 14.92
C VAL A 363 -9.49 -0.23 14.33
N LEU A 364 -8.55 -1.18 14.52
CA LEU A 364 -7.31 -1.29 13.75
C LEU A 364 -7.43 -2.44 12.76
N TYR A 365 -7.53 -2.11 11.48
CA TYR A 365 -7.58 -3.09 10.40
C TYR A 365 -6.20 -3.31 9.79
N VAL A 366 -5.78 -4.56 9.74
CA VAL A 366 -4.49 -5.04 9.25
C VAL A 366 -4.70 -5.72 7.90
N GLY A 367 -4.00 -5.25 6.87
CA GLY A 367 -4.09 -5.80 5.50
C GLY A 367 -2.89 -5.42 4.64
N ASP A 368 -2.72 -6.07 3.49
CA ASP A 368 -1.65 -5.79 2.52
C ASP A 368 -2.14 -4.98 1.30
N HIS A 369 -3.45 -4.97 1.04
CA HIS A 369 -4.01 -4.32 -0.13
C HIS A 369 -4.29 -2.83 0.15
N ILE A 370 -3.37 -1.96 -0.28
CA ILE A 370 -3.45 -0.50 -0.07
C ILE A 370 -4.79 0.13 -0.48
N PHE A 371 -5.41 -0.35 -1.57
CA PHE A 371 -6.70 0.19 -2.02
C PHE A 371 -7.89 -0.51 -1.35
N GLY A 372 -7.93 -1.85 -1.44
CA GLY A 372 -9.02 -2.68 -0.96
C GLY A 372 -9.24 -2.59 0.55
N ASP A 373 -8.15 -2.61 1.32
CA ASP A 373 -8.18 -2.70 2.79
C ASP A 373 -7.99 -1.35 3.46
N ILE A 374 -7.05 -0.53 2.96
CA ILE A 374 -6.58 0.66 3.68
C ILE A 374 -7.30 1.93 3.22
N LEU A 375 -7.25 2.24 1.92
CA LEU A 375 -7.80 3.50 1.40
C LEU A 375 -9.31 3.61 1.64
N LYS A 376 -10.06 2.55 1.35
CA LYS A 376 -11.53 2.55 1.46
C LYS A 376 -12.01 2.48 2.92
N SER A 377 -11.34 1.72 3.79
CA SER A 377 -11.65 1.71 5.22
C SER A 377 -11.36 3.07 5.87
N LYS A 378 -10.23 3.71 5.54
CA LYS A 378 -9.86 5.02 6.06
C LYS A 378 -10.79 6.13 5.57
N LYS A 379 -10.97 6.26 4.26
CA LYS A 379 -11.75 7.37 3.66
C LYS A 379 -13.24 7.30 3.98
N THR A 380 -13.82 6.10 3.96
CA THR A 380 -15.27 5.95 4.07
C THR A 380 -15.70 5.74 5.52
N ARG A 381 -14.87 5.10 6.35
CA ARG A 381 -15.29 4.59 7.68
C ARG A 381 -14.45 5.10 8.85
N GLY A 382 -13.33 5.77 8.58
CA GLY A 382 -12.46 6.31 9.63
C GLY A 382 -11.74 5.23 10.46
N TRP A 383 -11.64 4.00 9.95
CA TRP A 383 -10.87 2.93 10.61
C TRP A 383 -9.40 3.31 10.74
N ARG A 384 -8.77 2.87 11.83
CA ARG A 384 -7.31 2.90 11.95
C ARG A 384 -6.74 1.77 11.12
N THR A 385 -5.56 1.96 10.56
CA THR A 385 -5.04 1.05 9.53
C THR A 385 -3.58 0.67 9.76
N PHE A 386 -3.29 -0.62 9.65
CA PHE A 386 -1.93 -1.17 9.59
C PHE A 386 -1.73 -1.81 8.21
N LEU A 387 -0.86 -1.21 7.39
CA LEU A 387 -0.50 -1.78 6.10
C LEU A 387 0.72 -2.72 6.19
N LEU A 388 0.62 -3.89 5.59
CA LEU A 388 1.72 -4.83 5.43
C LEU A 388 2.44 -4.67 4.09
N ILE A 389 3.77 -4.61 4.16
CA ILE A 389 4.65 -4.46 3.00
C ILE A 389 5.79 -5.47 3.15
N PRO A 390 5.61 -6.73 2.72
CA PRO A 390 6.65 -7.76 2.83
C PRO A 390 7.98 -7.34 2.20
N GLU A 391 7.94 -6.58 1.09
CA GLU A 391 9.12 -6.08 0.38
C GLU A 391 9.97 -5.12 1.20
N LEU A 392 9.43 -4.58 2.29
CA LEU A 392 10.11 -3.64 3.18
C LEU A 392 11.38 -4.24 3.80
N VAL A 393 11.48 -5.57 3.95
CA VAL A 393 12.69 -6.23 4.45
C VAL A 393 13.89 -5.93 3.53
N ASN A 394 13.71 -6.11 2.22
CA ASN A 394 14.76 -5.81 1.24
C ASN A 394 15.05 -4.30 1.19
N GLU A 395 13.99 -3.48 1.21
CA GLU A 395 14.12 -2.03 1.18
C GLU A 395 14.93 -1.48 2.36
N LEU A 396 14.69 -2.01 3.57
CA LEU A 396 15.45 -1.66 4.76
C LEU A 396 16.91 -2.11 4.64
N ASN A 397 17.16 -3.32 4.15
CA ASN A 397 18.52 -3.82 3.95
C ASN A 397 19.32 -2.91 3.02
N VAL A 398 18.79 -2.62 1.82
CA VAL A 398 19.44 -1.73 0.85
C VAL A 398 19.58 -0.32 1.42
N SER A 399 18.55 0.21 2.08
CA SER A 399 18.62 1.55 2.69
C SER A 399 19.68 1.63 3.80
N MET A 400 19.97 0.55 4.52
CA MET A 400 21.00 0.52 5.56
C MET A 400 22.40 0.37 4.97
N THR A 401 22.57 -0.40 3.90
CA THR A 401 23.89 -0.65 3.28
C THR A 401 24.31 0.46 2.31
N GLU A 402 23.37 0.97 1.52
CA GLU A 402 23.62 1.93 0.44
C GLU A 402 23.25 3.38 0.81
N TRP A 403 23.10 3.66 2.11
CA TRP A 403 22.87 5.02 2.61
C TRP A 403 23.87 6.08 2.11
N PRO A 404 25.17 5.78 1.90
CA PRO A 404 26.11 6.75 1.35
C PRO A 404 25.70 7.31 -0.03
N LEU A 405 24.95 6.55 -0.84
CA LEU A 405 24.42 7.06 -2.11
C LEU A 405 23.32 8.10 -1.89
N PHE A 406 22.48 7.94 -0.86
CA PHE A 406 21.50 8.95 -0.47
C PHE A 406 22.16 10.23 0.04
N GLU A 407 23.21 10.11 0.85
CA GLU A 407 23.97 11.27 1.34
C GLU A 407 24.59 12.05 0.18
N LYS A 408 25.19 11.36 -0.80
CA LYS A 408 25.69 12.00 -2.03
C LYS A 408 24.60 12.75 -2.80
N LEU A 409 23.40 12.18 -2.93
CA LEU A 409 22.28 12.87 -3.59
C LEU A 409 21.91 14.17 -2.84
N GLN A 410 21.85 14.12 -1.50
CA GLN A 410 21.59 15.32 -0.69
C GLN A 410 22.71 16.36 -0.82
N GLU A 411 23.97 15.93 -0.85
CA GLU A 411 25.13 16.81 -1.07
C GLU A 411 25.06 17.50 -2.44
N TYR A 412 24.65 16.79 -3.49
CA TYR A 412 24.49 17.38 -4.81
C TYR A 412 23.31 18.36 -4.88
N ASP A 413 22.21 18.10 -4.19
CA ASP A 413 21.09 19.04 -4.07
C ASP A 413 21.53 20.33 -3.37
N VAL A 414 22.35 20.23 -2.32
CA VAL A 414 22.94 21.41 -1.64
C VAL A 414 23.92 22.15 -2.55
N GLN A 415 24.77 21.44 -3.29
CA GLN A 415 25.67 22.06 -4.28
C GLN A 415 24.88 22.82 -5.34
N LEU A 416 23.79 22.23 -5.86
CA LEU A 416 22.92 22.87 -6.83
C LEU A 416 22.26 24.13 -6.26
N ALA A 417 21.75 24.07 -5.03
CA ALA A 417 21.17 25.24 -4.36
C ALA A 417 22.20 26.37 -4.16
N ASN A 418 23.44 26.03 -3.81
CA ASN A 418 24.52 27.01 -3.62
C ASN A 418 24.90 27.77 -4.89
N VAL A 419 24.79 27.13 -6.07
CA VAL A 419 25.03 27.80 -7.36
C VAL A 419 24.07 28.96 -7.59
N TYR A 420 22.82 28.83 -7.14
CA TYR A 420 21.78 29.86 -7.29
C TYR A 420 21.66 30.81 -6.09
N ARG A 421 22.41 30.58 -5.01
CA ARG A 421 22.19 31.22 -3.70
C ARG A 421 22.16 32.75 -3.73
N ASN A 422 23.02 33.36 -4.52
CA ASN A 422 23.17 34.83 -4.59
C ASN A 422 22.58 35.42 -5.88
N LEU A 423 21.82 34.63 -6.64
CA LEU A 423 21.14 35.10 -7.85
C LEU A 423 19.73 35.56 -7.48
N ASP A 424 19.32 36.66 -8.10
CA ASP A 424 18.01 37.27 -7.94
C ASP A 424 17.35 37.51 -9.30
N SER A 425 16.16 38.12 -9.29
CA SER A 425 15.42 38.39 -10.54
C SER A 425 16.10 39.40 -11.47
N SER A 426 17.15 40.09 -11.02
CA SER A 426 17.94 41.01 -11.84
C SER A 426 19.14 40.34 -12.51
N SER A 427 19.49 39.13 -12.06
CA SER A 427 20.63 38.37 -12.54
C SER A 427 20.40 37.90 -13.99
N THR A 428 21.34 38.22 -14.88
CA THR A 428 21.33 37.76 -16.29
C THR A 428 22.21 36.53 -16.53
N GLU A 429 22.98 36.12 -15.51
CA GLU A 429 23.85 34.94 -15.56
C GLU A 429 23.01 33.66 -15.46
N ASN A 430 23.29 32.71 -16.35
CA ASN A 430 22.72 31.37 -16.31
C ASN A 430 23.85 30.39 -15.96
N PRO A 431 23.99 29.97 -14.70
CA PRO A 431 25.04 29.04 -14.29
C PRO A 431 24.92 27.71 -15.03
N ASP A 432 26.06 27.14 -15.44
CA ASP A 432 26.09 25.79 -16.00
C ASP A 432 26.00 24.75 -14.88
N ILE A 433 24.90 24.01 -14.86
CA ILE A 433 24.61 22.96 -13.87
C ILE A 433 24.75 21.54 -14.44
N THR A 434 25.19 21.42 -15.70
CA THR A 434 25.21 20.13 -16.43
C THR A 434 25.99 19.06 -15.67
N SER A 435 27.18 19.39 -15.16
CA SER A 435 28.00 18.45 -14.39
C SER A 435 27.35 17.99 -13.07
N ILE A 436 26.64 18.87 -12.37
CA ILE A 436 25.91 18.49 -11.14
C ILE A 436 24.73 17.59 -11.50
N GLN A 437 23.96 17.95 -12.53
CA GLN A 437 22.85 17.16 -13.02
C GLN A 437 23.28 15.76 -13.48
N ASP A 438 24.41 15.63 -14.16
CA ASP A 438 24.98 14.33 -14.56
C ASP A 438 25.29 13.45 -13.36
N ARG A 439 25.95 14.01 -12.33
CA ARG A 439 26.25 13.29 -11.08
C ARG A 439 25.00 12.87 -10.32
N ILE A 440 23.96 13.72 -10.29
CA ILE A 440 22.65 13.38 -9.71
C ILE A 440 22.01 12.22 -10.48
N ARG A 441 22.02 12.26 -11.82
CA ARG A 441 21.44 11.21 -12.66
C ARG A 441 22.17 9.88 -12.47
N GLU A 442 23.49 9.88 -12.50
CA GLU A 442 24.31 8.69 -12.31
C GLU A 442 24.11 8.09 -10.92
N THR A 443 24.17 8.92 -9.87
CA THR A 443 24.00 8.45 -8.48
C THR A 443 22.58 7.94 -8.24
N SER A 444 21.56 8.60 -8.80
CA SER A 444 20.17 8.12 -8.73
C SER A 444 20.00 6.79 -9.43
N HIS A 445 20.62 6.61 -10.60
CA HIS A 445 20.58 5.34 -11.32
C HIS A 445 21.27 4.22 -10.54
N ASN A 446 22.47 4.47 -10.01
CA ASN A 446 23.20 3.49 -9.19
C ASN A 446 22.39 3.08 -7.96
N LEU A 447 21.79 4.05 -7.27
CA LEU A 447 20.91 3.80 -6.14
C LEU A 447 19.70 2.95 -6.53
N ASP A 448 19.01 3.29 -7.62
CA ASP A 448 17.86 2.52 -8.09
C ASP A 448 18.27 1.07 -8.39
N MET A 449 19.42 0.85 -9.06
CA MET A 449 19.90 -0.50 -9.38
C MET A 449 20.24 -1.37 -8.16
N CYS A 450 20.51 -0.77 -6.98
CA CYS A 450 20.67 -1.51 -5.74
C CYS A 450 19.38 -2.22 -5.27
N TYR A 451 18.21 -1.70 -5.65
CA TYR A 451 16.91 -2.30 -5.33
C TYR A 451 16.43 -3.30 -6.39
N GLY A 452 16.79 -3.07 -7.65
CA GLY A 452 16.35 -3.86 -8.80
C GLY A 452 16.14 -2.99 -10.04
N ILE A 453 15.72 -3.59 -11.15
CA ILE A 453 15.68 -2.92 -12.46
C ILE A 453 14.68 -1.74 -12.53
N PHE A 454 13.63 -1.75 -11.71
CA PHE A 454 12.70 -0.62 -11.58
C PHE A 454 13.04 0.29 -10.40
N GLY A 455 14.09 0.01 -9.64
CA GLY A 455 14.42 0.73 -8.40
C GLY A 455 13.50 0.40 -7.23
N SER A 456 13.62 1.19 -6.16
CA SER A 456 12.83 1.03 -4.93
C SER A 456 11.32 1.11 -5.18
N LEU A 457 10.54 0.30 -4.48
CA LEU A 457 9.08 0.40 -4.41
C LEU A 457 8.62 1.82 -4.03
N PHE A 458 9.41 2.52 -3.20
CA PHE A 458 9.01 3.79 -2.61
C PHE A 458 9.50 5.02 -3.38
N ARG A 459 10.51 4.89 -4.22
CA ARG A 459 11.12 6.05 -4.90
C ARG A 459 11.91 5.71 -6.16
N SER A 460 12.25 6.73 -6.92
CA SER A 460 13.32 6.72 -7.93
C SER A 460 14.22 7.93 -7.67
N GLY A 461 15.47 7.69 -7.27
CA GLY A 461 16.34 8.73 -6.72
C GLY A 461 15.67 9.48 -5.55
N SER A 462 15.55 10.81 -5.67
CA SER A 462 14.90 11.67 -4.67
C SER A 462 13.37 11.74 -4.76
N ARG A 463 12.76 11.17 -5.81
CA ARG A 463 11.32 11.31 -6.07
C ARG A 463 10.52 10.12 -5.55
N GLN A 464 9.52 10.40 -4.72
CA GLN A 464 8.61 9.36 -4.21
C GLN A 464 7.70 8.80 -5.31
N THR A 465 7.35 7.52 -5.18
CA THR A 465 6.35 6.87 -6.03
C THR A 465 4.93 7.20 -5.60
N PHE A 466 3.98 6.98 -6.50
CA PHE A 466 2.55 6.98 -6.19
C PHE A 466 2.23 6.04 -5.02
N PHE A 467 2.80 4.84 -5.02
CA PHE A 467 2.61 3.87 -3.94
C PHE A 467 3.09 4.39 -2.58
N ALA A 468 4.30 4.97 -2.50
CA ALA A 468 4.79 5.60 -1.26
C ALA A 468 3.86 6.68 -0.73
N ASN A 469 3.34 7.54 -1.60
CA ASN A 469 2.41 8.58 -1.18
C ASN A 469 1.08 8.03 -0.68
N GLN A 470 0.57 6.95 -1.27
CA GLN A 470 -0.61 6.27 -0.76
C GLN A 470 -0.38 5.72 0.66
N ILE A 471 0.80 5.16 0.93
CA ILE A 471 1.18 4.70 2.28
C ILE A 471 1.14 5.87 3.27
N CYS A 472 1.90 6.94 2.98
CA CYS A 472 1.96 8.12 3.83
C CYS A 472 0.57 8.71 4.10
N ARG A 473 -0.31 8.72 3.09
CA ARG A 473 -1.63 9.33 3.18
C ARG A 473 -2.69 8.46 3.86
N PHE A 474 -2.66 7.14 3.68
CA PHE A 474 -3.77 6.26 4.09
C PHE A 474 -3.41 5.27 5.20
N ALA A 475 -2.18 4.75 5.24
CA ALA A 475 -1.74 3.84 6.30
C ALA A 475 -1.31 4.61 7.55
N ASP A 476 -2.05 4.54 8.67
CA ASP A 476 -1.63 5.13 9.95
C ASP A 476 -0.29 4.58 10.43
N ILE A 477 -0.15 3.26 10.39
CA ILE A 477 1.08 2.53 10.67
C ILE A 477 1.35 1.51 9.57
N TYR A 478 2.61 1.11 9.40
CA TYR A 478 3.01 0.07 8.45
C TYR A 478 4.24 -0.70 8.92
N GLY A 479 4.44 -1.89 8.35
CA GLY A 479 5.58 -2.75 8.63
C GLY A 479 5.59 -3.94 7.68
N TYR A 480 6.63 -4.79 7.73
CA TYR A 480 6.64 -5.98 6.87
C TYR A 480 5.79 -7.12 7.44
N THR A 481 5.57 -7.15 8.75
CA THR A 481 4.72 -8.13 9.42
C THR A 481 3.93 -7.49 10.56
N PHE A 482 2.69 -7.91 10.74
CA PHE A 482 1.86 -7.51 11.88
C PHE A 482 2.35 -8.13 13.19
N LEU A 483 3.14 -9.22 13.11
CA LEU A 483 3.74 -9.89 14.27
C LEU A 483 4.68 -8.97 15.04
N ASN A 484 5.13 -7.88 14.44
CA ASN A 484 5.90 -6.86 15.14
C ASN A 484 5.14 -6.22 16.30
N LEU A 485 3.79 -6.31 16.34
CA LEU A 485 2.99 -5.92 17.50
C LEU A 485 3.39 -6.64 18.79
N LEU A 486 3.97 -7.85 18.72
CA LEU A 486 4.48 -8.57 19.90
C LEU A 486 5.56 -7.80 20.67
N TYR A 487 6.27 -6.90 20.00
CA TYR A 487 7.35 -6.11 20.60
C TYR A 487 6.84 -4.80 21.22
N TYR A 488 5.54 -4.53 21.18
CA TYR A 488 4.91 -3.34 21.73
C TYR A 488 3.88 -3.73 22.80
N PRO A 489 3.82 -3.05 23.95
CA PRO A 489 2.70 -3.24 24.88
C PRO A 489 1.40 -2.76 24.23
N PHE A 490 0.26 -3.35 24.57
CA PHE A 490 -1.04 -2.89 24.04
C PHE A 490 -1.47 -1.51 24.56
N THR A 491 -0.71 -0.92 25.49
CA THR A 491 -0.83 0.48 25.93
C THR A 491 0.14 1.41 25.21
N TYR A 492 0.85 0.92 24.17
CA TYR A 492 1.85 1.73 23.47
C TYR A 492 1.21 2.87 22.68
N MET A 493 1.85 4.05 22.75
CA MET A 493 1.51 5.20 21.94
C MET A 493 2.49 5.33 20.78
N PHE A 494 2.05 4.99 19.57
CA PHE A 494 2.77 5.30 18.35
C PHE A 494 2.74 6.82 18.13
N ARG A 495 3.92 7.42 17.94
CA ARG A 495 4.08 8.87 17.76
C ARG A 495 4.67 9.18 16.38
N SER A 496 3.86 9.79 15.52
CA SER A 496 4.34 10.39 14.27
C SER A 496 5.10 11.69 14.58
N PRO A 497 6.11 12.06 13.77
CA PRO A 497 6.65 13.41 13.78
C PRO A 497 5.55 14.45 13.46
N ALA A 498 5.76 15.70 13.89
CA ALA A 498 4.92 16.81 13.47
C ALA A 498 5.01 17.00 11.95
N MET A 499 3.86 17.17 11.29
CA MET A 499 3.81 17.46 9.86
C MET A 499 3.94 18.97 9.67
N LEU A 500 5.18 19.44 9.57
CA LEU A 500 5.45 20.86 9.34
C LEU A 500 5.21 21.23 7.89
N MET A 501 4.52 22.35 7.67
CA MET A 501 4.51 23.04 6.39
C MET A 501 5.90 23.63 6.12
N PRO A 502 6.27 23.87 4.85
CA PRO A 502 7.61 24.37 4.52
C PRO A 502 8.02 25.60 5.34
N HIS A 503 7.12 26.58 5.47
CA HIS A 503 7.37 27.81 6.24
C HIS A 503 7.57 27.59 7.75
N GLU A 504 7.12 26.47 8.31
CA GLU A 504 7.34 26.12 9.72
C GLU A 504 8.69 25.41 9.93
N SER A 505 9.25 24.83 8.86
CA SER A 505 10.49 24.04 8.91
C SER A 505 11.74 24.75 8.38
N THR A 506 11.59 25.78 7.55
CA THR A 506 12.71 26.45 6.87
C THR A 506 13.02 27.85 7.41
N VAL A 507 12.28 28.30 8.42
CA VAL A 507 12.52 29.58 9.08
C VAL A 507 13.23 29.28 10.39
N ASP A 508 14.37 29.92 10.62
CA ASP A 508 15.10 29.81 11.88
C ASP A 508 14.25 30.43 13.00
N HIS A 509 13.87 29.61 13.97
CA HIS A 509 13.11 30.04 15.15
C HIS A 509 14.04 30.51 16.27
N ASP A 510 15.04 31.32 15.92
CA ASP A 510 15.84 32.02 16.93
C ASP A 510 14.97 33.10 17.61
N ASP A 511 15.15 33.27 18.92
CA ASP A 511 14.43 34.19 19.82
C ASP A 511 14.45 35.66 19.31
N SER A 512 13.62 35.97 18.33
CA SER A 512 13.26 37.34 17.96
C SER A 512 12.15 37.84 18.89
N HIS A 513 12.47 37.89 20.19
CA HIS A 513 11.91 38.93 21.05
C HIS A 513 12.59 40.26 20.71
N SER A 514 12.33 40.76 19.50
CA SER A 514 12.66 42.12 19.10
C SER A 514 11.44 42.71 18.40
N ASP A 515 10.68 43.48 19.17
CA ASP A 515 9.71 44.50 18.77
C ASP A 515 9.35 44.57 17.26
N VAL A 516 8.50 43.66 16.79
CA VAL A 516 7.81 43.85 15.51
C VAL A 516 6.38 44.30 15.77
N SER A 517 6.24 45.60 15.99
CA SER A 517 4.96 46.32 15.90
C SER A 517 4.54 46.44 14.42
N ILE A 518 4.10 45.34 13.82
CA ILE A 518 3.38 45.38 12.54
C ILE A 518 1.93 44.99 12.81
N LEU A 519 1.20 45.93 13.41
CA LEU A 519 -0.24 46.03 13.24
C LEU A 519 -0.48 46.83 11.95
N PRO A 520 -1.39 46.41 11.04
CA PRO A 520 -1.79 47.26 9.94
C PRO A 520 -2.65 48.41 10.50
N SER A 521 -2.01 49.54 10.77
CA SER A 521 -2.69 50.82 11.00
C SER A 521 -3.32 51.28 9.69
N ASN A 522 -4.61 51.07 9.51
CA ASN A 522 -5.41 51.81 8.53
C ASN A 522 -6.90 51.61 8.79
N TYR A 523 -7.44 52.35 9.76
CA TYR A 523 -8.74 53.00 9.62
C TYR A 523 -8.66 54.36 10.32
N GLY A 524 -8.46 55.39 9.51
CA GLY A 524 -8.43 56.78 9.96
C GLY A 524 -9.76 57.17 10.61
N THR A 525 -9.66 57.73 11.81
CA THR A 525 -10.74 58.41 12.51
C THR A 525 -11.08 59.71 11.78
N ASN A 526 -11.92 59.63 10.74
CA ASN A 526 -12.57 60.81 10.20
C ASN A 526 -13.71 61.23 11.13
N ASN A 527 -13.43 62.25 11.95
CA ASN A 527 -14.42 63.05 12.64
C ASN A 527 -15.40 63.65 11.62
N ARG A 528 -16.60 63.07 11.50
CA ARG A 528 -17.79 63.76 10.99
C ARG A 528 -18.92 63.62 12.00
N LYS A 529 -19.23 64.75 12.65
CA LYS A 529 -20.50 64.95 13.35
C LYS A 529 -21.64 64.71 12.35
N ALA A 530 -22.46 63.69 12.60
CA ALA A 530 -23.77 63.56 11.98
C ALA A 530 -24.76 62.97 13.00
N SER A 531 -25.93 63.58 12.96
CA SER A 531 -27.06 63.50 13.89
C SER A 531 -27.60 62.09 14.14
N VAL A 532 -28.06 61.91 15.39
CA VAL A 532 -28.94 60.84 15.85
C VAL A 532 -30.15 60.68 14.91
N VAL A 533 -30.32 59.47 14.36
CA VAL A 533 -31.61 58.99 13.86
C VAL A 533 -31.78 57.55 14.35
N ASN A 534 -32.77 57.34 15.21
CA ASN A 534 -33.32 56.04 15.55
C ASN A 534 -34.00 55.43 14.31
N ASN A 535 -33.62 54.22 13.88
CA ASN A 535 -34.61 53.15 13.67
C ASN A 535 -34.01 51.76 13.38
N SER A 536 -34.64 50.77 14.01
CA SER A 536 -34.95 49.40 13.57
C SER A 536 -33.86 48.48 13.00
N GLY A 537 -33.55 47.43 13.79
CA GLY A 537 -33.78 46.05 13.31
C GLY A 537 -32.73 45.42 12.39
N SER A 538 -31.44 45.52 12.71
CA SER A 538 -30.44 44.66 12.09
C SER A 538 -29.62 43.96 13.19
N LYS A 539 -29.86 42.66 13.40
CA LYS A 539 -28.96 41.82 14.20
C LYS A 539 -27.71 41.59 13.36
N VAL A 540 -26.78 42.54 13.42
CA VAL A 540 -25.43 42.32 12.91
C VAL A 540 -24.80 41.23 13.80
N PRO A 541 -24.33 40.11 13.24
CA PRO A 541 -23.64 39.11 14.04
C PRO A 541 -22.38 39.73 14.65
N GLU A 542 -22.27 39.76 15.97
CA GLU A 542 -21.04 40.16 16.66
C GLU A 542 -20.05 39.00 16.63
N THR A 543 -18.80 39.27 16.27
CA THR A 543 -17.72 38.30 16.33
C THR A 543 -17.46 37.94 17.80
N PRO A 544 -17.44 36.64 18.18
CA PRO A 544 -17.18 36.23 19.56
C PRO A 544 -15.85 36.81 20.06
N THR A 545 -15.90 37.52 21.19
CA THR A 545 -14.72 38.10 21.85
C THR A 545 -13.97 37.10 22.72
N GLN A 546 -14.57 35.95 22.99
CA GLN A 546 -13.93 34.81 23.63
C GLN A 546 -13.78 33.66 22.63
N VAL A 547 -12.55 33.20 22.51
CA VAL A 547 -12.18 32.07 21.69
C VAL A 547 -12.47 30.79 22.48
N THR A 548 -13.51 30.06 22.11
CA THR A 548 -13.97 28.85 22.83
C THR A 548 -13.58 27.55 22.14
N HIS A 549 -12.60 27.55 21.23
CA HIS A 549 -12.15 26.30 20.63
C HIS A 549 -11.24 25.55 21.60
N HIS A 550 -11.59 24.28 21.85
CA HIS A 550 -10.68 23.33 22.46
C HIS A 550 -9.79 22.74 21.36
N HIS A 551 -8.51 22.54 21.67
CA HIS A 551 -7.66 21.74 20.81
C HIS A 551 -8.01 20.29 21.05
N ASP A 552 -8.87 19.73 20.20
CA ASP A 552 -9.02 18.29 20.09
C ASP A 552 -7.65 17.74 19.73
N MET A 553 -6.92 17.26 20.74
CA MET A 553 -5.97 16.21 20.45
C MET A 553 -6.81 15.07 19.86
N ASP A 554 -6.27 14.21 19.00
CA ASP A 554 -6.96 12.98 18.54
C ASP A 554 -7.41 12.05 19.71
N ASP A 555 -7.24 12.53 20.95
CA ASP A 555 -7.32 11.90 22.23
C ASP A 555 -8.46 12.39 23.16
N ASP A 556 -9.26 13.40 22.82
CA ASP A 556 -10.33 13.84 23.72
C ASP A 556 -11.54 12.88 23.72
N ASP A 557 -11.81 12.29 24.89
CA ASP A 557 -12.94 11.38 25.11
C ASP A 557 -14.25 12.19 25.14
N GLU A 558 -15.21 11.86 24.26
CA GLU A 558 -16.58 12.40 24.27
C GLU A 558 -17.36 12.08 25.58
N GLU A 559 -16.76 11.37 26.55
CA GLU A 559 -17.45 10.89 27.76
C GLU A 559 -17.63 11.93 28.88
N ASN A 560 -17.03 13.11 28.78
CA ASN A 560 -17.21 14.17 29.80
C ASN A 560 -18.52 14.98 29.69
N GLY A 561 -19.50 14.51 28.90
CA GLY A 561 -20.79 15.16 28.69
C GLY A 561 -21.93 14.70 29.62
N ARG A 562 -21.66 14.14 30.79
CA ARG A 562 -22.68 13.86 31.82
C ARG A 562 -22.23 14.34 33.21
N GLN A 563 -22.60 15.57 33.53
CA GLN A 563 -22.93 15.99 34.89
C GLN A 563 -24.30 16.67 34.89
#